data_AF-A0A0X8HE66-F1
#
_entry.id   AF-A0A0X8HE66-F1
#
_cell.length_a   1.000
_cell.length_b   1.000
_cell.length_c   1.000
_cell.angle_alpha   90.00
_cell.angle_beta   90.00
_cell.angle_gamma   90.00
#
_symmetry.space_group_name_H-M   'P 1'
#
loop_
_entity.id
_entity.type
_entity.pdbx_description
1 polymer ?
#
loop_
_entity_poly.entity_id
_entity_poly.type
_entity_poly.pdbx_seq_one_letter_code
_entity_poly.pdbx_strand_id
1 'polypeptide(L)'
;MRVLAWGFDLLLAAGLLWLAWQALFTPRRFSAVVNFMAFYLLMALVWVRLDAPDIALAEAAIGAGVTGALLLTALGRLPAGTSAGADPRRWQRPLQYLAMGGTGLAVIWLAWVAARNRKSAGRPATRA
;
A
#
# COMPACT_ATOMS: atom_id res chain seq x y z
N MET A 1 8.59 15.56 18.83
CA MET A 1 8.79 15.34 17.38
C MET A 1 8.91 13.86 16.99
N ARG A 2 9.62 13.01 17.75
CA ARG A 2 9.74 11.56 17.46
C ARG A 2 8.42 10.83 17.20
N VAL A 3 7.38 11.03 18.02
CA VAL A 3 6.09 10.33 17.88
C VAL A 3 5.40 10.57 16.53
N LEU A 4 5.55 11.78 15.97
CA LEU A 4 4.96 12.12 14.67
C LEU A 4 5.67 11.39 13.52
N ALA A 5 7.00 11.27 13.62
CA ALA A 5 7.81 10.49 12.68
C ALA A 5 7.40 9.01 12.66
N TRP A 6 7.30 8.37 13.82
CA TRP A 6 6.85 6.97 13.91
C TRP A 6 5.41 6.77 13.37
N GLY A 7 4.52 7.74 13.58
CA GLY A 7 3.17 7.70 13.04
C GLY A 7 3.13 7.79 11.52
N PHE A 8 3.97 8.65 10.93
CA PHE A 8 4.11 8.78 9.48
C PHE A 8 4.70 7.52 8.84
N ASP A 9 5.73 6.94 9.46
CA ASP A 9 6.37 5.71 8.97
C ASP A 9 5.38 4.52 9.00
N LEU A 10 4.53 4.43 10.04
CA LEU A 10 3.44 3.45 10.11
C LEU A 10 2.38 3.68 9.03
N LEU A 11 2.02 4.94 8.75
CA LEU A 11 1.04 5.29 7.72
C LEU A 11 1.55 4.88 6.33
N LEU A 12 2.82 5.14 6.03
CA LEU A 12 3.48 4.71 4.81
C LEU A 12 3.47 3.18 4.66
N ALA A 13 3.87 2.45 5.71
CA ALA A 13 3.87 1.00 5.70
C ALA A 13 2.47 0.41 5.48
N ALA A 14 1.46 0.95 6.17
CA ALA A 14 0.07 0.55 5.99
C ALA A 14 -0.44 0.85 4.56
N GLY A 15 -0.08 2.01 4.02
CA GLY A 15 -0.35 2.37 2.62
C GLY A 15 0.25 1.37 1.64
N LEU A 16 1.53 0.98 1.83
CA LEU A 16 2.19 -0.01 1.00
C LEU A 16 1.45 -1.35 0.98
N LEU A 17 1.13 -1.88 2.17
CA LEU A 17 0.40 -3.15 2.30
C LEU A 17 -0.98 -3.07 1.64
N TRP A 18 -1.67 -1.95 1.82
CA TRP A 18 -2.98 -1.72 1.23
C TRP A 18 -2.94 -1.69 -0.30
N LEU A 19 -1.99 -0.95 -0.89
CA LEU A 19 -1.85 -0.90 -2.35
C LEU A 19 -1.36 -2.23 -2.94
N ALA A 20 -0.43 -2.92 -2.29
CA ALA A 20 0.01 -4.25 -2.71
C ALA A 20 -1.18 -5.23 -2.74
N TRP A 21 -2.00 -5.22 -1.69
CA TRP A 21 -3.22 -6.00 -1.63
C TRP A 21 -4.18 -5.64 -2.77
N GLN A 22 -4.47 -4.35 -2.98
CA GLN A 22 -5.35 -3.95 -4.07
C GLN A 22 -4.79 -4.32 -5.44
N ALA A 23 -3.48 -4.25 -5.67
CA ALA A 23 -2.87 -4.64 -6.93
C ALA A 23 -3.07 -6.14 -7.23
N LEU A 24 -3.01 -7.00 -6.22
CA LEU A 24 -3.18 -8.46 -6.34
C LEU A 24 -4.64 -8.88 -6.52
N PHE A 25 -5.57 -8.23 -5.80
CA PHE A 25 -6.97 -8.67 -5.73
C PHE A 25 -7.92 -7.88 -6.64
N THR A 26 -7.42 -6.94 -7.46
CA THR A 26 -8.28 -6.17 -8.37
C THR A 26 -8.53 -6.92 -9.69
N PRO A 27 -9.80 -7.24 -10.02
CA PRO A 27 -10.14 -8.00 -11.23
C PRO A 27 -9.95 -7.20 -12.53
N ARG A 28 -9.87 -5.86 -12.45
CA ARG A 28 -9.57 -4.98 -13.58
C ARG A 28 -8.05 -4.86 -13.76
N ARG A 29 -7.53 -5.44 -14.84
CA ARG A 29 -6.10 -5.40 -15.20
C ARG A 29 -5.53 -3.98 -15.21
N PHE A 30 -6.27 -3.00 -15.74
CA PHE A 30 -5.87 -1.59 -15.70
C PHE A 30 -5.69 -1.05 -14.28
N SER A 31 -6.68 -1.28 -13.41
CA SER A 31 -6.61 -0.83 -12.02
C SER A 31 -5.51 -1.57 -11.23
N ALA A 32 -5.23 -2.84 -11.53
CA ALA A 32 -4.11 -3.57 -10.94
C ALA A 32 -2.76 -2.91 -11.31
N VAL A 33 -2.55 -2.55 -12.59
CA VAL A 33 -1.35 -1.84 -13.05
C VAL A 33 -1.21 -0.47 -12.40
N VAL A 34 -2.30 0.31 -12.32
CA VAL A 34 -2.27 1.64 -11.68
C VAL A 34 -1.98 1.53 -10.18
N ASN A 35 -2.58 0.56 -9.49
CA ASN A 35 -2.31 0.33 -8.06
C ASN A 35 -0.86 -0.12 -7.82
N PHE A 36 -0.30 -0.91 -8.73
CA PHE A 36 1.12 -1.28 -8.70
C PHE A 36 2.03 -0.07 -8.92
N MET A 37 1.72 0.82 -9.87
CA MET A 37 2.46 2.08 -10.05
C MET A 37 2.42 2.96 -8.79
N ALA A 38 1.24 3.11 -8.19
CA ALA A 38 1.06 3.89 -6.97
C ALA A 38 1.80 3.28 -5.77
N PHE A 39 1.88 1.94 -5.69
CA PHE A 39 2.70 1.24 -4.71
C PHE A 39 4.19 1.61 -4.85
N TYR A 40 4.73 1.58 -6.08
CA TYR A 40 6.13 1.95 -6.32
C TYR A 40 6.42 3.43 -6.00
N LEU A 41 5.49 4.34 -6.28
CA LEU A 41 5.60 5.75 -5.91
C LEU A 41 5.63 5.94 -4.38
N LEU A 42 4.78 5.22 -3.65
CA LEU A 42 4.81 5.24 -2.19
C LEU A 42 6.08 4.62 -1.62
N MET A 43 6.60 3.56 -2.24
CA MET A 43 7.88 2.97 -1.86
C MET A 43 9.04 3.95 -2.07
N ALA A 44 9.06 4.70 -3.18
CA ALA A 44 10.02 5.78 -3.38
C ALA A 44 9.94 6.84 -2.26
N LEU A 45 8.72 7.17 -1.81
CA LEU A 45 8.53 8.09 -0.68
C LEU A 45 9.09 7.56 0.65
N VAL A 46 9.08 6.23 0.86
CA VAL A 46 9.73 5.58 2.00
C VAL A 46 11.26 5.76 1.94
N TRP A 47 11.86 5.65 0.75
CA TRP A 47 13.30 5.88 0.57
C TRP A 47 13.72 7.32 0.87
N VAL A 48 12.91 8.31 0.44
CA VAL A 48 13.13 9.72 0.82
C VAL A 48 13.08 9.86 2.35
N ARG A 49 12.13 9.17 2.99
CA ARG A 49 11.96 9.23 4.44
C ARG A 49 13.12 8.59 5.21
N LEU A 50 13.80 7.62 4.62
CA LEU A 50 15.03 6.98 5.13
C LEU A 50 16.30 7.78 4.82
N ASP A 51 16.19 9.03 4.39
CA ASP A 51 17.32 9.91 4.04
C ASP A 51 18.13 9.42 2.82
N ALA A 52 17.48 8.68 1.92
CA ALA A 52 18.08 8.13 0.69
C ALA A 52 17.40 8.69 -0.58
N PRO A 53 17.52 10.00 -0.88
CA PRO A 53 16.83 10.63 -2.01
C PRO A 53 17.32 10.15 -3.39
N ASP A 54 18.60 9.81 -3.53
CA ASP A 54 19.16 9.34 -4.80
C ASP A 54 18.58 7.97 -5.19
N ILE A 55 18.45 7.07 -4.20
CA ILE A 55 17.80 5.76 -4.35
C ILE A 55 16.32 5.95 -4.64
N ALA A 56 15.65 6.89 -3.95
CA ALA A 56 14.23 7.18 -4.17
C ALA A 56 13.95 7.64 -5.61
N LEU A 57 14.79 8.52 -6.15
CA LEU A 57 14.65 9.03 -7.51
C LEU A 57 14.89 7.93 -8.55
N ALA A 58 15.90 7.08 -8.33
CA ALA A 58 16.16 5.91 -9.16
C ALA A 58 14.99 4.93 -9.13
N GLU A 59 14.47 4.62 -7.95
CA GLU A 59 13.35 3.69 -7.75
C GLU A 59 12.05 4.22 -8.38
N ALA A 60 11.80 5.53 -8.29
CA ALA A 60 10.66 6.16 -8.95
C ALA A 60 10.77 6.07 -10.48
N ALA A 61 11.96 6.30 -11.04
CA ALA A 61 12.21 6.21 -12.47
C ALA A 61 12.08 4.76 -12.99
N ILE A 62 12.58 3.78 -12.25
CA ILE A 62 12.53 2.37 -12.65
C ILE A 62 11.14 1.77 -12.42
N GLY A 63 10.54 2.00 -11.26
CA GLY A 63 9.26 1.43 -10.85
C GLY A 63 8.07 2.09 -11.54
N ALA A 64 7.84 3.38 -11.27
CA ALA A 64 6.69 4.09 -11.83
C ALA A 64 6.91 4.50 -13.30
N GLY A 65 8.15 4.82 -13.67
CA GLY A 65 8.53 5.18 -15.04
C GLY A 65 8.61 3.97 -15.96
N VAL A 66 9.74 3.25 -15.95
CA VAL A 66 10.02 2.18 -16.92
C VAL A 66 9.10 0.97 -16.73
N THR A 67 9.03 0.40 -15.53
CA THR A 67 8.20 -0.77 -15.24
C THR A 67 6.73 -0.45 -15.43
N GLY A 68 6.30 0.72 -14.96
CA GLY A 68 4.97 1.24 -15.22
C GLY A 68 4.63 1.35 -16.71
N ALA A 69 5.49 1.99 -17.51
CA ALA A 69 5.28 2.11 -18.96
C ALA A 69 5.24 0.75 -19.65
N LEU A 70 6.10 -0.20 -19.25
CA LEU A 70 6.10 -1.57 -19.76
C LEU A 70 4.80 -2.30 -19.41
N LEU A 71 4.29 -2.16 -18.19
CA LEU A 71 3.03 -2.78 -17.77
C LEU A 71 1.83 -2.19 -18.51
N LEU A 72 1.79 -0.87 -18.74
CA LEU A 72 0.76 -0.23 -19.56
C LEU A 72 0.84 -0.69 -21.02
N THR A 73 2.05 -0.82 -21.56
CA THR A 73 2.27 -1.32 -22.92
C THR A 73 1.82 -2.77 -23.05
N ALA A 74 2.19 -3.63 -22.09
CA ALA A 74 1.75 -5.02 -22.05
C ALA A 74 0.23 -5.13 -21.93
N LEU A 75 -0.38 -4.28 -21.09
CA LEU A 75 -1.82 -4.20 -20.93
C LEU A 75 -2.54 -3.82 -22.24
N GLY A 76 -1.99 -2.86 -22.99
CA GLY A 76 -2.53 -2.45 -24.30
C GLY A 76 -2.41 -3.52 -25.38
N ARG A 77 -1.49 -4.47 -25.23
CA ARG A 77 -1.32 -5.61 -26.16
C ARG A 77 -2.21 -6.81 -25.82
N LEU A 78 -2.82 -6.85 -24.63
CA LEU A 78 -3.75 -7.91 -24.28
C LEU A 78 -5.05 -7.72 -25.08
N PRO A 79 -5.58 -8.78 -25.72
CA PRO A 79 -6.89 -8.71 -26.34
C PRO A 79 -7.91 -8.20 -25.32
N ALA A 80 -8.67 -7.18 -25.71
CA ALA A 80 -9.88 -6.82 -24.99
C ALA A 80 -10.79 -8.03 -25.07
N GLY A 81 -10.76 -8.89 -24.03
CA GLY A 81 -11.46 -10.16 -24.04
C GLY A 81 -12.90 -9.93 -24.48
N THR A 82 -13.27 -10.55 -25.62
CA THR A 82 -14.61 -10.49 -26.16
C THR A 82 -15.58 -10.79 -25.04
N SER A 83 -16.32 -9.76 -24.62
CA SER A 83 -17.33 -9.85 -23.58
C SER A 83 -18.57 -10.50 -24.18
N ALA A 84 -18.48 -11.79 -24.50
CA ALA A 84 -19.61 -12.63 -24.84
C ALA A 84 -19.89 -13.56 -23.65
N GLY A 85 -20.92 -13.21 -22.87
CA GLY A 85 -21.73 -14.15 -22.09
C GLY A 85 -21.05 -15.00 -21.02
N ALA A 86 -20.79 -14.43 -19.85
CA ALA A 86 -20.94 -15.05 -18.52
C ALA A 86 -20.19 -14.15 -17.53
N ASP A 87 -20.92 -13.43 -16.66
CA ASP A 87 -20.31 -12.54 -15.69
C ASP A 87 -19.69 -13.36 -14.52
N PRO A 88 -18.35 -13.53 -14.42
CA PRO A 88 -17.73 -14.23 -13.30
C PRO A 88 -17.77 -13.38 -12.01
N ARG A 89 -18.24 -12.12 -12.10
CA ARG A 89 -18.16 -11.09 -11.06
C ARG A 89 -19.11 -11.31 -9.87
N ARG A 90 -19.84 -12.42 -9.75
CA ARG A 90 -20.75 -12.63 -8.60
C ARG A 90 -20.04 -13.15 -7.33
N TRP A 91 -18.97 -13.92 -7.50
CA TRP A 91 -18.27 -14.60 -6.38
C TRP A 91 -17.10 -13.79 -5.79
N GLN A 92 -16.62 -12.75 -6.49
CA GLN A 92 -15.52 -11.88 -6.00
C GLN A 92 -15.99 -10.69 -5.15
N ARG A 93 -17.28 -10.32 -5.21
CA ARG A 93 -17.87 -9.20 -4.46
C ARG A 93 -17.81 -9.37 -2.92
N PRO A 94 -18.13 -10.53 -2.32
CA PRO A 94 -18.10 -10.65 -0.85
C PRO A 94 -16.67 -10.61 -0.28
N LEU A 95 -15.67 -11.10 -1.02
CA LEU A 95 -14.27 -11.07 -0.61
C LEU A 95 -13.68 -9.65 -0.63
N GLN A 96 -14.09 -8.80 -1.57
CA GLN A 96 -13.70 -7.39 -1.61
C GLN A 96 -14.24 -6.59 -0.42
N TYR A 97 -15.50 -6.81 0.00
CA TYR A 97 -16.05 -6.17 1.19
C TYR A 97 -15.40 -6.66 2.49
N LEU A 98 -15.03 -7.95 2.57
CA LEU A 98 -14.28 -8.50 3.72
C LEU A 98 -12.86 -7.91 3.80
N ALA A 99 -12.22 -7.66 2.65
CA ALA A 99 -10.92 -7.00 2.56
C ALA A 99 -10.95 -5.50 2.92
N MET A 100 -12.06 -4.80 2.63
CA MET A 100 -12.27 -3.42 3.11
C MET A 100 -12.46 -3.36 4.63
N GLY A 101 -13.01 -4.41 5.26
CA GLY A 101 -13.12 -4.53 6.71
C GLY A 101 -11.78 -4.82 7.40
N GLY A 102 -10.96 -5.69 6.80
CA GLY A 102 -9.67 -6.11 7.38
C GLY A 102 -8.61 -5.01 7.45
N THR A 103 -8.62 -4.05 6.54
CA THR A 103 -7.63 -2.96 6.50
C THR A 103 -7.97 -1.80 7.39
N GLY A 104 -9.26 -1.51 7.59
CA GLY A 104 -9.70 -0.67 8.69
C GLY A 104 -9.23 -1.26 10.03
N LEU A 105 -9.43 -2.57 10.22
CA LEU A 105 -9.00 -3.26 11.45
C LEU A 105 -7.48 -3.30 11.64
N ALA A 106 -6.69 -3.49 10.59
CA ALA A 106 -5.23 -3.48 10.67
C ALA A 106 -4.68 -2.08 11.02
N VAL A 107 -5.24 -1.02 10.43
CA VAL A 107 -4.90 0.37 10.74
C VAL A 107 -5.31 0.73 12.17
N ILE A 108 -6.52 0.33 12.59
CA ILE A 108 -7.03 0.54 13.95
C ILE A 108 -6.19 -0.25 14.97
N TRP A 109 -5.79 -1.48 14.65
CA TRP A 109 -4.94 -2.31 15.51
C TRP A 109 -3.54 -1.71 15.64
N LEU A 110 -2.91 -1.28 14.55
CA LEU A 110 -1.60 -0.62 14.59
C LEU A 110 -1.64 0.72 15.33
N ALA A 111 -2.70 1.51 15.15
CA ALA A 111 -2.93 2.74 15.90
C ALA A 111 -3.11 2.47 17.41
N TRP A 112 -3.82 1.40 17.76
CA TRP A 112 -4.01 0.97 19.15
C TRP A 112 -2.71 0.48 19.80
N VAL A 113 -1.91 -0.31 19.07
CA VAL A 113 -0.59 -0.80 19.53
C VAL A 113 0.36 0.37 19.76
N ALA A 114 0.41 1.34 18.84
CA ALA A 114 1.21 2.55 18.99
C ALA A 114 0.75 3.44 20.17
N ALA A 115 -0.56 3.49 20.45
CA ALA A 115 -1.10 4.17 21.61
C ALA A 115 -0.76 3.45 22.94
N ARG A 116 -0.66 2.12 22.92
CA ARG A 116 -0.29 1.31 24.10
C ARG A 116 1.15 1.52 24.53
N ASN A 117 2.08 1.60 23.57
CA ASN A 117 3.51 1.80 23.85
C ASN A 117 3.85 3.17 24.48
N ARG A 118 2.97 4.18 24.34
CA ARG A 118 3.13 5.49 25.02
C ARG A 118 2.96 5.42 26.54
N LYS A 119 2.17 4.47 27.05
CA LYS A 119 1.85 4.39 28.49
C LYS A 119 2.95 3.73 29.32
N SER A 120 3.82 2.94 28.70
CA SER A 120 4.92 2.22 29.40
C SER A 120 6.13 3.11 29.71
N ALA A 121 6.29 4.23 29.00
CA ALA A 121 7.43 5.15 29.15
C ALA A 121 7.22 6.21 30.26
N GLY A 122 6.05 6.23 30.92
CA GLY A 122 5.65 7.28 31.85
C GLY A 122 5.66 6.90 33.34
N ARG A 123 6.31 5.82 33.75
CA ARG A 123 6.48 5.52 35.19
C ARG A 123 7.78 6.16 35.68
N PRO A 124 7.77 7.35 36.32
CA PRO A 124 8.92 7.77 37.10
C PRO A 124 9.13 6.71 38.18
N ALA A 125 10.36 6.18 38.23
CA ALA A 125 10.82 5.38 39.34
C ALA A 125 10.91 6.30 40.56
N THR A 126 9.81 6.48 41.29
CA THR A 126 9.83 6.98 42.65
C THR A 126 10.38 5.87 43.54
N ARG A 127 11.71 5.77 43.55
CA ARG A 127 12.49 5.16 44.62
C ARG A 127 13.14 6.32 45.38
N ALA A 128 12.57 6.65 46.53
CA ALA A 128 13.23 7.19 47.72
C ALA A 128 12.19 7.24 48.82
#